data_AF-A0AAD9TYQ9-F1
#
_entry.id   AF-A0AAD9TYQ9-F1
#
_cell.length_a   1.000
_cell.length_b   1.000
_cell.length_c   1.000
_cell.angle_alpha   90.00
_cell.angle_beta   90.00
_cell.angle_gamma   90.00
#
_symmetry.space_group_name_H-M   'P 1'
#
loop_
_entity.id
_entity.type
_entity.pdbx_description
1 polymer ?
#
loop_
_entity_poly.entity_id
_entity_poly.type
_entity_poly.pdbx_seq_one_letter_code
_entity_poly.pdbx_strand_id
1 'polypeptide(L)'
;MATSHASSGDLSGAISEHENGDSLKRKSPTNLNFKLPIKLDRNNYNFWKLQVLDDVHAFDLEDFMLNPSKCPPKYIQHSNEDSGEVVQLMNEEYVGWKKTDQLFVCWLFSTLSESVFGLVTHCTTAFDI
;
A
#
# COMPACT_ATOMS: atom_id res chain seq x y z
N MET A 1 79.78 4.54 -10.18
CA MET A 1 78.54 5.31 -9.98
C MET A 1 78.04 4.94 -8.60
N ALA A 2 78.16 5.86 -7.64
CA ALA A 2 77.98 5.61 -6.20
C ALA A 2 76.60 6.06 -5.71
N THR A 3 75.99 5.23 -4.86
CA THR A 3 75.15 5.50 -3.66
C THR A 3 74.27 6.76 -3.56
N SER A 4 72.96 6.50 -3.36
CA SER A 4 72.14 6.82 -2.16
C SER A 4 71.22 8.06 -2.05
N HIS A 5 70.08 7.77 -1.39
CA HIS A 5 69.18 8.55 -0.52
C HIS A 5 68.07 9.50 -1.06
N ALA A 6 66.85 9.05 -0.75
CA ALA A 6 65.58 9.70 -0.38
C ALA A 6 65.54 11.22 -0.11
N SER A 7 64.42 11.87 -0.50
CA SER A 7 63.61 12.72 0.39
C SER A 7 62.25 13.13 -0.21
N SER A 8 61.20 12.92 0.58
CA SER A 8 60.05 13.77 0.93
C SER A 8 59.32 14.63 -0.10
N GLY A 9 57.98 14.49 -0.10
CA GLY A 9 57.03 15.48 -0.59
C GLY A 9 55.60 15.10 -0.17
N ASP A 10 55.17 15.60 0.99
CA ASP A 10 53.76 15.64 1.41
C ASP A 10 52.95 16.51 0.44
N LEU A 11 51.77 16.03 0.01
CA LEU A 11 50.69 16.88 -0.47
C LEU A 11 49.36 16.37 0.08
N SER A 12 48.91 17.06 1.13
CA SER A 12 47.53 17.14 1.59
C SER A 12 46.64 17.72 0.49
N GLY A 13 45.46 17.14 0.25
CA GLY A 13 44.50 17.73 -0.69
C GLY A 13 43.26 16.90 -0.97
N ALA A 14 42.19 17.23 -0.25
CA ALA A 14 40.78 17.19 -0.65
C ALA A 14 40.07 15.84 -0.84
N ILE A 15 39.32 15.51 0.21
CA ILE A 15 38.05 14.77 0.24
C ILE A 15 37.09 15.26 -0.87
N SER A 16 36.45 14.32 -1.57
CA SER A 16 35.14 14.55 -2.19
C SER A 16 34.36 13.24 -2.17
N GLU A 17 33.69 13.02 -1.04
CA GLU A 17 32.57 12.10 -0.91
C GLU A 17 31.39 12.71 -1.68
N HIS A 18 31.06 12.16 -2.84
CA HIS A 18 29.79 12.42 -3.50
C HIS A 18 28.77 11.41 -2.97
N GLU A 19 28.21 11.69 -1.79
CA GLU A 19 26.96 11.06 -1.35
C GLU A 19 25.81 11.64 -2.17
N ASN A 20 25.49 10.99 -3.29
CA ASN A 20 24.25 11.25 -4.00
C ASN A 20 23.16 10.40 -3.36
N GLY A 21 22.40 11.03 -2.46
CA GLY A 21 21.24 10.45 -1.81
C GLY A 21 20.17 10.11 -2.83
N ASP A 22 19.82 8.83 -2.91
CA ASP A 22 18.42 8.43 -3.07
C ASP A 22 18.17 7.22 -2.17
N SER A 23 18.02 7.52 -0.89
CA SER A 23 17.52 6.56 0.08
C SER A 23 16.03 6.33 -0.23
N LEU A 24 15.74 5.39 -1.13
CA LEU A 24 14.46 4.70 -1.15
C LEU A 24 14.27 4.09 0.23
N LYS A 25 13.65 4.86 1.13
CA LYS A 25 13.13 4.40 2.42
C LYS A 25 12.12 3.33 2.09
N ARG A 26 12.60 2.09 1.99
CA ARG A 26 11.79 0.89 1.92
C ARG A 26 10.94 0.94 3.18
N LYS A 27 9.68 1.37 3.04
CA LYS A 27 8.71 1.29 4.13
C LYS A 27 8.72 -0.17 4.57
N SER A 28 9.21 -0.41 5.77
CA SER A 28 9.16 -1.74 6.38
C SER A 28 7.72 -2.22 6.29
N PRO A 29 7.46 -3.47 5.89
CA PRO A 29 6.10 -3.99 5.89
C PRO A 29 5.56 -3.81 7.31
N THR A 30 4.47 -3.06 7.43
CA THR A 30 3.76 -2.87 8.69
C THR A 30 3.40 -4.26 9.19
N ASN A 31 4.04 -4.72 10.26
CA ASN A 31 3.68 -5.99 10.89
C ASN A 31 2.36 -5.76 11.60
N LEU A 32 1.27 -6.04 10.88
CA LEU A 32 -0.08 -5.93 11.40
C LEU A 32 -0.32 -7.14 12.32
N ASN A 33 0.14 -7.06 13.56
CA ASN A 33 -0.23 -8.01 14.60
C ASN A 33 -1.67 -7.71 15.03
N PHE A 34 -2.62 -8.01 14.14
CA PHE A 34 -4.04 -7.92 14.45
C PHE A 34 -4.33 -8.96 15.53
N LYS A 35 -4.62 -8.52 16.76
CA LYS A 35 -5.44 -9.34 17.64
C LYS A 35 -6.74 -9.59 16.87
N LEU A 36 -6.95 -10.82 16.42
CA LEU A 36 -8.11 -11.18 15.61
C LEU A 36 -9.37 -10.57 16.24
N PRO A 37 -10.13 -9.76 15.51
CA PRO A 37 -11.37 -9.21 16.01
C PRO A 37 -12.29 -10.30 16.52
N ILE A 38 -13.12 -9.96 17.50
CA ILE A 38 -14.25 -10.81 17.88
C ILE A 38 -14.93 -11.23 16.59
N LYS A 39 -15.03 -12.54 16.33
CA LYS A 39 -15.63 -12.98 15.08
C LYS A 39 -17.10 -12.60 15.06
N LEU A 40 -17.55 -11.92 14.01
CA LEU A 40 -18.95 -11.53 13.86
C LEU A 40 -19.83 -12.78 13.93
N ASP A 41 -20.79 -12.76 14.84
CA ASP A 41 -21.87 -13.72 14.95
C ASP A 41 -23.21 -12.97 14.97
N ARG A 42 -24.30 -13.72 15.14
CA ARG A 42 -25.66 -13.17 15.12
C ARG A 42 -26.01 -12.29 16.33
N ASN A 43 -25.19 -12.32 17.38
CA ASN A 43 -25.48 -11.74 18.69
C ASN A 43 -24.52 -10.61 19.06
N ASN A 44 -23.40 -10.44 18.35
CA ASN A 44 -22.31 -9.55 18.74
C ASN A 44 -22.04 -8.40 17.76
N TYR A 45 -22.92 -8.15 16.80
CA TYR A 45 -22.74 -7.15 15.73
C TYR A 45 -22.27 -5.78 16.24
N ASN A 46 -22.85 -5.27 17.33
CA ASN A 46 -22.46 -3.95 17.87
C ASN A 46 -21.00 -3.91 18.35
N PHE A 47 -20.52 -4.97 19.01
CA PHE A 47 -19.14 -5.04 19.47
C PHE A 47 -18.18 -5.22 18.29
N TRP A 48 -18.53 -6.11 17.35
CA TRP A 48 -17.77 -6.31 16.12
C TRP A 48 -17.65 -5.01 15.32
N LYS A 49 -18.77 -4.29 15.15
CA LYS A 49 -18.82 -3.03 14.40
C LYS A 49 -17.93 -1.96 15.02
N LEU A 50 -17.96 -1.80 16.35
CA LEU A 50 -17.10 -0.84 17.03
C LEU A 50 -15.62 -1.15 16.76
N GLN A 51 -15.22 -2.42 16.89
CA GLN A 51 -13.83 -2.81 16.63
C GLN A 51 -13.42 -2.61 15.17
N VAL A 52 -14.26 -3.01 14.22
CA VAL A 52 -13.98 -2.82 12.79
C VAL A 52 -13.88 -1.35 12.44
N LEU A 53 -14.76 -0.50 12.97
CA LEU A 53 -14.67 0.94 12.73
C LEU A 53 -13.40 1.57 13.31
N ASP A 54 -12.97 1.14 14.51
CA ASP A 54 -11.71 1.60 15.10
C ASP A 54 -10.50 1.22 14.22
N ASP A 55 -10.47 -0.01 13.72
CA ASP A 55 -9.43 -0.46 12.79
C ASP A 55 -9.50 0.32 11.47
N VAL A 56 -10.68 0.52 10.89
CA VAL A 56 -10.87 1.28 9.65
C VAL A 56 -10.28 2.69 9.78
N HIS A 57 -10.61 3.40 10.85
CA HIS A 57 -10.06 4.74 11.10
C HIS A 57 -8.54 4.72 11.34
N ALA A 58 -8.01 3.70 12.00
CA ALA A 58 -6.58 3.59 12.27
C ALA A 58 -5.74 3.37 11.00
N PHE A 59 -6.34 2.78 9.96
CA PHE A 59 -5.66 2.44 8.70
C PHE A 59 -6.05 3.31 7.50
N ASP A 60 -6.87 4.36 7.69
CA ASP A 60 -7.35 5.24 6.62
C ASP A 60 -8.08 4.45 5.51
N LEU A 61 -8.95 3.53 5.92
CA LEU A 61 -9.70 2.62 5.03
C LEU A 61 -11.17 3.05 4.81
N GLU A 62 -11.58 4.19 5.37
CA GLU A 62 -12.93 4.74 5.31
C GLU A 62 -13.42 4.84 3.87
N ASP A 63 -12.54 5.22 2.95
CA ASP A 63 -12.86 5.40 1.55
C ASP A 63 -13.27 4.10 0.84
N PHE A 64 -12.82 2.95 1.32
CA PHE A 64 -13.17 1.65 0.76
C PHE A 64 -14.51 1.13 1.29
N MET A 65 -14.84 1.43 2.54
CA MET A 65 -16.05 0.92 3.21
C MET A 65 -17.24 1.88 3.13
N LEU A 66 -16.99 3.19 3.12
CA LEU A 66 -18.03 4.22 3.26
C LEU A 66 -18.25 5.02 1.98
N ASN A 67 -17.27 5.02 1.05
CA ASN A 67 -17.31 5.92 -0.09
C ASN A 67 -16.84 5.29 -1.43
N PRO A 68 -17.67 4.43 -2.06
CA PRO A 68 -17.33 3.79 -3.33
C PRO A 68 -17.08 4.79 -4.48
N SER A 69 -17.51 6.05 -4.31
CA SER A 69 -17.29 7.12 -5.30
C SER A 69 -15.81 7.52 -5.47
N LYS A 70 -14.92 7.07 -4.59
CA LYS A 70 -13.47 7.31 -4.69
C LYS A 70 -12.69 6.28 -5.52
N CYS A 71 -13.35 5.27 -6.08
CA CYS A 71 -12.71 4.31 -6.96
C CYS A 71 -12.18 5.01 -8.24
N PRO A 72 -10.86 4.97 -8.53
CA PRO A 72 -10.33 5.58 -9.75
C PRO A 72 -10.86 4.91 -11.02
N PRO A 73 -10.92 5.60 -12.17
CA PRO A 73 -11.29 4.98 -13.44
C PRO A 73 -10.33 3.85 -13.79
N LYS A 74 -10.86 2.70 -14.21
CA LYS A 74 -10.06 1.52 -14.59
C LYS A 74 -9.14 1.80 -15.78
N TYR A 75 -9.62 2.58 -16.74
CA TYR A 75 -8.87 2.97 -17.92
C TYR A 75 -8.81 4.48 -18.04
N ILE A 76 -7.66 4.99 -18.46
CA ILE A 76 -7.42 6.40 -18.76
C ILE A 76 -7.06 6.54 -20.23
N GLN A 77 -7.41 7.68 -20.83
CA GLN A 77 -7.06 8.00 -22.20
C GLN A 77 -5.72 8.75 -22.21
N HIS A 78 -4.81 8.31 -23.06
CA HIS A 78 -3.55 8.98 -23.31
C HIS A 78 -3.49 9.38 -24.79
N SER A 79 -3.35 10.67 -25.06
CA SER A 79 -3.17 11.18 -26.41
C SER A 79 -1.69 11.19 -26.74
N ASN A 80 -1.30 10.56 -27.85
CA ASN A 80 0.03 10.75 -28.39
C ASN A 80 0.05 12.09 -29.14
N GLU A 81 0.87 13.03 -28.67
CA GLU A 81 0.96 14.39 -29.23
C GLU A 81 1.46 14.38 -30.68
N ASP A 82 2.27 13.38 -31.07
CA ASP A 82 2.89 13.30 -32.39
C ASP A 82 1.97 12.66 -33.45
N SER A 83 1.14 11.69 -33.07
CA SER A 83 0.26 10.97 -34.01
C SER A 83 -1.21 11.40 -33.92
N GLY A 84 -1.60 12.14 -32.88
CA GLY A 84 -3.00 12.45 -32.57
C GLY A 84 -3.83 11.22 -32.17
N GLU A 85 -3.20 10.07 -31.97
CA GLU A 85 -3.85 8.83 -31.60
C GLU A 85 -4.19 8.84 -30.10
N VAL A 86 -5.43 8.50 -29.77
CA VAL A 86 -5.88 8.32 -28.39
C VAL A 86 -5.87 6.83 -28.06
N VAL A 87 -5.00 6.43 -27.14
CA VAL A 87 -4.92 5.05 -26.63
C VAL A 87 -5.53 4.95 -25.25
N GLN A 88 -6.20 3.83 -24.96
CA GLN A 88 -6.64 3.49 -23.61
C GLN A 88 -5.53 2.73 -22.87
N LEU A 89 -5.17 3.24 -21.70
CA LEU A 89 -4.19 2.61 -20.80
C LEU A 89 -4.87 2.21 -19.50
N MET A 90 -4.39 1.12 -18.89
CA MET A 90 -4.79 0.74 -17.53
C MET A 90 -4.32 1.82 -16.56
N ASN A 91 -5.20 2.24 -15.65
CA ASN A 91 -4.83 3.18 -14.60
C ASN A 91 -4.10 2.45 -13.46
N GLU A 92 -2.86 2.82 -13.18
CA GLU A 92 -2.09 2.25 -12.06
C GLU A 92 -2.71 2.56 -10.70
N GLU A 93 -3.36 3.72 -10.55
CA GLU A 93 -4.07 4.09 -9.32
C GLU A 93 -5.25 3.15 -9.05
N TYR A 94 -5.99 2.77 -10.10
CA TYR A 94 -7.06 1.78 -10.00
C TYR A 94 -6.52 0.41 -9.58
N VAL A 95 -5.36 -0.01 -10.13
CA VAL A 95 -4.74 -1.28 -9.75
C VAL A 95 -4.32 -1.27 -8.27
N GLY A 96 -3.70 -0.19 -7.81
CA GLY A 96 -3.33 0.00 -6.41
C GLY A 96 -4.55 0.01 -5.50
N TRP A 97 -5.58 0.80 -5.84
CA TRP A 97 -6.85 0.85 -5.13
C TRP A 97 -7.49 -0.53 -5.03
N LYS A 98 -7.62 -1.26 -6.15
CA LYS A 98 -8.26 -2.57 -6.16
C LYS A 98 -7.49 -3.58 -5.32
N LYS A 99 -6.16 -3.52 -5.30
CA LYS A 99 -5.35 -4.39 -4.44
C LYS A 99 -5.61 -4.14 -2.95
N THR A 100 -5.71 -2.87 -2.55
CA THR A 100 -6.02 -2.50 -1.16
C THR A 100 -7.43 -2.93 -0.77
N ASP A 101 -8.43 -2.67 -1.64
CA ASP A 101 -9.82 -3.14 -1.47
C ASP A 101 -9.88 -4.65 -1.23
N GLN A 102 -9.19 -5.45 -2.05
CA GLN A 102 -9.20 -6.90 -1.91
C GLN A 102 -8.47 -7.39 -0.67
N LEU A 103 -7.39 -6.73 -0.26
CA LEU A 103 -6.73 -7.06 1.01
C LEU A 103 -7.68 -6.79 2.19
N PHE A 104 -8.43 -5.70 2.12
CA PHE A 104 -9.41 -5.35 3.14
C PHE A 104 -10.60 -6.32 3.17
N VAL A 105 -11.11 -6.77 2.02
CA VAL A 105 -12.09 -7.87 1.92
C VAL A 105 -11.58 -9.15 2.59
N CYS A 106 -10.36 -9.58 2.26
CA CYS A 106 -9.74 -10.76 2.88
C CYS A 106 -9.64 -10.61 4.41
N TRP A 107 -9.30 -9.41 4.89
CA TRP A 107 -9.27 -9.12 6.31
C TRP A 107 -10.68 -9.15 6.92
N LEU A 108 -11.68 -8.49 6.34
CA LEU A 108 -13.07 -8.51 6.80
C LEU A 108 -13.59 -9.94 6.91
N PHE A 109 -13.36 -10.77 5.89
CA PHE A 109 -13.72 -12.20 5.91
C PHE A 109 -13.07 -12.98 7.06
N SER A 110 -11.83 -12.63 7.45
CA SER A 110 -11.18 -13.26 8.62
C SER A 110 -11.86 -12.94 9.95
N THR A 111 -12.59 -11.81 10.00
CA THR A 111 -13.35 -11.37 11.17
C THR A 111 -14.74 -11.99 11.27
N LEU A 112 -15.16 -12.83 10.32
CA LEU A 112 -16.49 -13.43 10.31
C LEU A 112 -16.49 -14.83 10.94
N SER A 113 -17.56 -15.18 11.65
CA SER A 113 -17.82 -16.57 12.03
C SER A 113 -18.48 -17.34 10.88
N GLU A 114 -18.36 -18.67 10.90
CA GLU A 114 -19.01 -19.56 9.92
C GLU A 114 -20.54 -19.34 9.86
N SER A 115 -21.15 -18.93 10.99
CA SER A 115 -22.60 -18.74 11.10
C SER A 115 -23.17 -17.59 10.26
N VAL A 116 -22.29 -16.66 9.84
CA VAL A 116 -22.63 -15.47 9.03
C VAL A 116 -21.84 -15.43 7.72
N PHE A 117 -20.73 -16.17 7.59
CA PHE A 117 -19.89 -16.18 6.39
C PHE A 117 -20.69 -16.47 5.12
N GLY A 118 -21.64 -17.42 5.19
CA GLY A 118 -22.51 -17.77 4.06
C GLY A 118 -23.36 -16.61 3.52
N LEU A 119 -23.58 -15.56 4.32
CA LEU A 119 -24.35 -14.39 3.92
C LEU A 119 -23.58 -13.43 3.02
N VAL A 120 -22.24 -13.43 3.09
CA VAL A 120 -21.38 -12.45 2.40
C VAL A 120 -20.54 -13.05 1.26
N THR A 121 -20.80 -14.30 0.89
CA THR A 121 -20.04 -15.01 -0.16
C THR A 121 -20.15 -14.39 -1.55
N HIS A 122 -21.15 -13.53 -1.75
CA HIS A 122 -21.39 -12.81 -3.00
C HIS A 122 -20.77 -11.40 -2.99
N CYS A 123 -20.26 -10.94 -1.84
CA CYS A 123 -19.62 -9.64 -1.69
C CYS A 123 -18.23 -9.67 -2.35
N THR A 124 -17.93 -8.66 -3.17
CA THR A 124 -16.69 -8.62 -3.97
C THR A 124 -15.80 -7.43 -3.66
N THR A 125 -16.32 -6.45 -2.91
CA THR A 125 -15.63 -5.25 -2.44
C THR A 125 -15.87 -5.07 -0.95
N ALA A 126 -15.04 -4.27 -0.28
CA ALA A 126 -15.22 -4.01 1.15
C ALA A 126 -16.54 -3.27 1.43
N PHE A 127 -17.03 -2.49 0.47
CA PHE A 127 -18.33 -1.80 0.55
C PHE A 127 -19.53 -2.77 0.53
N ASP A 128 -19.37 -3.96 -0.06
CA ASP A 128 -20.46 -4.95 -0.17
C ASP A 128 -20.70 -5.72 1.15
N ILE A 129 -19.75 -5.70 2.09
CA ILE A 129 -19.75 -6.48 3.35
C ILE A 129 -20.37 -5.66 4.49
#